data_AF-A0A840G294-F1
#
_entry.id   AF-A0A840G294-F1
#
_cell.length_a   1.000
_cell.length_b   1.000
_cell.length_c   1.000
_cell.angle_alpha   90.00
_cell.angle_beta   90.00
_cell.angle_gamma   90.00
#
_symmetry.space_group_name_H-M   'P 1'
#
loop_
_entity.id
_entity.type
_entity.pdbx_description
1 polymer ?
#
loop_
_entity_poly.entity_id
_entity_poly.type
_entity_poly.pdbx_seq_one_letter_code
_entity_poly.pdbx_strand_id
1 'polypeptide(L)'
;MSSLFSSQIAALLQMKTPEQEVVEALREAREPLTFSDIKVRVSTHALSLTRLLDLLLTRRVIERASDVDAPAGSPRKKVATYRLCAGADLSAFSVSN
;
A
#
# COMPACT_ATOMS: atom_id res chain seq x y z
N MET A 1 -0.02 -22.80 36.83
CA MET A 1 0.21 -23.28 35.45
C MET A 1 -0.44 -22.27 34.53
N SER A 2 0.34 -21.36 33.97
CA SER A 2 -0.17 -20.16 33.28
C SER A 2 -0.23 -20.40 31.78
N SER A 3 -1.39 -20.03 31.23
CA SER A 3 -1.84 -20.09 29.84
C SER A 3 -0.75 -19.93 28.76
N LEU A 4 -0.46 -21.02 28.04
CA LEU A 4 0.29 -21.01 26.77
C LEU A 4 -0.62 -20.79 25.54
N PHE A 5 -1.93 -20.59 25.76
CA PHE A 5 -2.92 -20.46 24.68
C PHE A 5 -3.20 -19.01 24.27
N SER A 6 -2.75 -18.02 25.05
CA SER A 6 -2.96 -16.60 24.71
C SER A 6 -2.00 -16.08 23.63
N SER A 7 -0.82 -16.67 23.46
CA SER A 7 0.19 -16.18 22.50
C SER A 7 -0.05 -16.61 21.05
N GLN A 8 -0.81 -17.68 20.79
CA GLN A 8 -1.10 -18.13 19.42
C GLN A 8 -2.25 -17.35 18.77
N ILE A 9 -3.19 -16.83 19.56
CA ILE A 9 -4.34 -16.06 19.04
C ILE A 9 -3.94 -14.64 18.64
N ALA A 10 -2.95 -14.04 19.33
CA ALA A 10 -2.45 -12.71 19.00
C ALA A 10 -1.72 -12.64 17.64
N ALA A 11 -1.18 -13.77 17.15
CA ALA A 11 -0.55 -13.86 15.84
C ALA A 11 -1.55 -13.95 14.67
N LEU A 12 -2.78 -14.42 14.93
CA LEU A 12 -3.84 -14.61 13.92
C LEU A 12 -4.66 -13.34 13.63
N LEU A 13 -4.47 -12.27 14.42
CA LEU A 13 -5.25 -11.03 14.35
C LEU A 13 -4.38 -9.80 14.08
N GLN A 14 -3.17 -9.96 13.53
CA GLN A 14 -2.43 -8.83 12.96
C GLN A 14 -3.11 -8.42 11.66
N MET A 15 -4.23 -7.71 11.79
CA MET A 15 -4.84 -6.94 10.71
C MET A 15 -3.76 -6.01 10.17
N LYS A 16 -3.36 -6.22 8.91
CA LYS A 16 -2.40 -5.32 8.27
C LYS A 16 -3.03 -3.95 8.19
N THR A 17 -2.25 -2.93 8.49
CA THR A 17 -2.70 -1.55 8.28
C THR A 17 -2.86 -1.30 6.77
N PRO A 18 -3.79 -0.44 6.35
CA PRO A 18 -3.92 -0.03 4.95
C PRO A 18 -2.58 0.37 4.31
N GLU A 19 -1.73 1.08 5.06
CA GLU A 19 -0.38 1.48 4.68
C GLU A 19 0.48 0.26 4.32
N GLN A 20 0.48 -0.76 5.19
CA GLN A 20 1.23 -2.00 4.98
C GLN A 20 0.71 -2.77 3.78
N GLU A 21 -0.61 -2.87 3.60
CA GLU A 21 -1.19 -3.53 2.42
C GLU A 21 -0.72 -2.88 1.12
N VAL A 22 -0.73 -1.54 1.05
CA VAL A 22 -0.26 -0.80 -0.14
C VAL A 22 1.23 -1.03 -0.38
N VAL A 23 2.05 -0.97 0.67
CA VAL A 23 3.49 -1.15 0.51
C VAL A 23 3.82 -2.59 0.11
N GLU A 24 3.19 -3.59 0.70
CA GLU A 24 3.36 -4.98 0.29
C GLU A 24 2.92 -5.20 -1.15
N ALA A 25 1.77 -4.65 -1.56
CA ALA A 25 1.31 -4.74 -2.94
C ALA A 25 2.32 -4.17 -3.93
N LEU A 26 2.98 -3.05 -3.59
CA LEU A 26 4.03 -2.44 -4.40
C LEU A 26 5.38 -3.17 -4.31
N ARG A 27 5.67 -3.85 -3.19
CA ARG A 27 6.89 -4.66 -3.00
C ARG A 27 6.84 -5.95 -3.82
N GLU A 28 5.68 -6.60 -3.84
CA GLU A 28 5.46 -7.84 -4.58
C GLU A 28 5.32 -7.60 -6.09
N ALA A 29 5.00 -6.37 -6.48
CA ALA A 29 4.90 -5.99 -7.87
C ALA A 29 6.29 -5.94 -8.54
N ARG A 30 6.42 -6.62 -9.68
CA ARG A 30 7.61 -6.55 -10.54
C ARG A 30 7.68 -5.25 -11.34
N GLU A 31 6.54 -4.59 -11.52
CA GLU A 31 6.37 -3.37 -12.29
C GLU A 31 5.60 -2.33 -11.47
N PRO A 32 5.78 -1.02 -11.74
CA PRO A 32 5.01 0.04 -11.10
C PRO A 32 3.50 -0.15 -11.27
N LEU A 33 2.73 0.03 -10.21
CA LEU A 33 1.28 -0.21 -10.20
C LEU A 33 0.49 1.08 -10.38
N THR A 34 -0.63 1.03 -11.10
CA THR A 34 -1.58 2.15 -11.13
C THR A 34 -2.44 2.20 -9.87
N PHE A 35 -3.15 3.31 -9.65
CA PHE A 35 -4.16 3.41 -8.59
C PHE A 35 -5.17 2.26 -8.63
N SER A 36 -5.63 1.89 -9.82
CA SER A 36 -6.61 0.82 -10.02
C SER A 36 -6.04 -0.55 -9.62
N ASP A 37 -4.78 -0.82 -9.96
CA ASP A 37 -4.13 -2.08 -9.60
C ASP A 37 -3.97 -2.21 -8.08
N ILE A 38 -3.56 -1.12 -7.42
CA ILE A 38 -3.44 -1.08 -5.95
C ILE A 38 -4.81 -1.31 -5.32
N LYS A 39 -5.86 -0.63 -5.82
CA LYS A 39 -7.22 -0.75 -5.30
C LYS A 39 -7.76 -2.18 -5.33
N VAL A 40 -7.37 -2.99 -6.31
CA VAL A 40 -7.81 -4.40 -6.41
C VAL A 40 -7.06 -5.29 -5.41
N ARG A 41 -5.86 -4.89 -4.99
CA ARG A 41 -4.99 -5.67 -4.10
C ARG A 41 -5.15 -5.35 -2.61
N VAL A 42 -5.69 -4.18 -2.29
CA VAL A 42 -5.88 -3.73 -0.89
C VAL A 42 -7.34 -3.76 -0.50
N SER A 43 -7.62 -4.05 0.77
CA SER A 43 -8.98 -4.12 1.31
C SER A 43 -9.57 -2.73 1.57
N THR A 44 -8.79 -1.68 1.32
CA THR A 44 -9.09 -0.29 1.68
C THR A 44 -10.03 0.38 0.67
N HIS A 45 -11.03 1.11 1.17
CA HIS A 45 -11.96 1.89 0.35
C HIS A 45 -11.25 2.92 -0.55
N ALA A 46 -11.79 3.16 -1.74
CA ALA A 46 -11.16 4.00 -2.77
C ALA A 46 -10.83 5.43 -2.30
N LEU A 47 -11.75 6.09 -1.56
CA LEU A 47 -11.51 7.44 -1.03
C LEU A 47 -10.38 7.46 0.02
N SER A 48 -10.32 6.42 0.84
CA SER A 48 -9.25 6.24 1.82
C SER A 48 -7.92 5.93 1.14
N LEU A 49 -7.94 5.16 0.05
CA LEU A 49 -6.75 4.83 -0.73
C LEU A 49 -6.11 6.07 -1.39
N THR A 50 -6.90 7.00 -1.93
CA THR A 50 -6.35 8.24 -2.49
C THR A 50 -5.58 9.03 -1.44
N ARG A 51 -6.19 9.25 -0.27
CA ARG A 51 -5.53 9.95 0.85
C ARG A 51 -4.30 9.21 1.34
N LEU A 52 -4.36 7.88 1.36
CA LEU A 52 -3.27 7.03 1.76
C LEU A 52 -2.08 7.16 0.81
N LEU A 53 -2.31 7.11 -0.51
CA LEU A 53 -1.25 7.28 -1.50
C LEU A 53 -0.62 8.69 -1.42
N ASP A 54 -1.43 9.73 -1.23
CA ASP A 54 -0.92 11.09 -1.03
C ASP A 54 -0.03 11.19 0.22
N LEU A 55 -0.43 10.53 1.30
CA LEU A 55 0.37 10.45 2.53
C LEU A 55 1.67 9.68 2.33
N LEU A 56 1.63 8.55 1.64
CA LEU A 56 2.81 7.73 1.33
C LEU A 56 3.79 8.45 0.39
N LEU A 57 3.28 9.23 -0.58
CA LEU A 57 4.07 10.09 -1.46
C LEU A 57 4.74 11.21 -0.66
N THR A 58 3.97 11.88 0.21
CA THR A 58 4.47 12.97 1.07
C THR A 58 5.58 12.48 1.99
N ARG A 59 5.42 11.26 2.53
CA ARG A 59 6.43 10.59 3.37
C ARG A 59 7.59 9.98 2.59
N ARG A 60 7.60 10.10 1.25
CA ARG A 60 8.60 9.51 0.35
C ARG A 60 8.77 8.00 0.53
N VAL A 61 7.69 7.31 0.90
CA VAL A 61 7.67 5.84 1.00
C VAL A 61 7.43 5.24 -0.38
N ILE A 62 6.57 5.89 -1.15
CA ILE A 62 6.33 5.58 -2.55
C ILE A 62 6.69 6.80 -3.40
N GLU A 63 6.95 6.55 -4.66
CA GLU A 63 7.17 7.59 -5.66
C GLU A 63 6.39 7.28 -6.94
N ARG A 64 6.13 8.34 -7.72
CA ARG A 64 5.54 8.20 -9.04
C ARG A 64 6.63 7.77 -10.02
N ALA A 65 6.47 6.58 -10.61
CA ALA A 65 7.49 6.00 -11.48
C ALA A 65 7.39 6.52 -12.91
N SER A 66 6.19 6.45 -13.49
CA SER A 66 5.91 6.88 -14.85
C SER A 66 4.42 7.06 -15.08
N ASP A 67 4.05 7.56 -16.25
CA ASP A 67 2.67 7.60 -16.71
C ASP A 67 2.48 6.56 -17.82
N VAL A 68 1.52 5.66 -17.64
CA VAL A 68 1.13 4.63 -18.62
C VAL A 68 -0.16 5.02 -19.32
N ASP A 69 -0.44 4.43 -20.48
CA ASP A 69 -1.69 4.68 -21.17
C ASP A 69 -2.87 4.15 -20.36
N ALA A 70 -3.93 4.96 -20.29
CA ALA A 70 -5.12 4.58 -19.57
C ALA A 70 -5.89 3.48 -20.31
N PRO A 71 -6.63 2.62 -19.58
CA PRO A 71 -7.50 1.66 -20.22
C PRO A 71 -8.55 2.35 -21.11
N ALA A 72 -8.96 1.66 -22.18
CA ALA A 72 -9.97 2.16 -23.11
C ALA A 72 -11.26 2.54 -22.36
N GLY A 73 -11.78 3.74 -22.63
CA GLY A 73 -12.96 4.30 -21.95
C GLY A 73 -12.64 5.14 -20.70
N SER A 74 -11.37 5.28 -20.31
CA SER A 74 -10.96 6.26 -19.30
C SER A 74 -11.09 7.70 -19.84
N PRO A 75 -11.56 8.66 -19.01
CA PRO A 75 -11.59 10.07 -19.39
C PRO A 75 -10.19 10.69 -19.54
N ARG A 76 -9.16 10.06 -18.95
CA ARG A 76 -7.77 10.49 -19.04
C ARG A 76 -7.01 9.60 -20.02
N LYS A 77 -6.11 10.20 -20.82
CA LYS A 77 -5.24 9.46 -21.76
C LYS A 77 -4.11 8.70 -21.07
N LYS A 78 -3.63 9.21 -19.94
CA LYS A 78 -2.54 8.60 -19.17
C LYS A 78 -2.87 8.50 -17.68
N VAL A 79 -2.33 7.48 -17.02
CA VAL A 79 -2.50 7.18 -15.60
C VAL A 79 -1.15 7.07 -14.93
N ALA A 80 -1.04 7.66 -13.74
CA ALA A 80 0.15 7.55 -12.91
C ALA A 80 0.37 6.11 -12.44
N THR A 81 1.63 5.69 -12.45
CA THR A 81 2.08 4.47 -11.77
C THR A 81 2.95 4.82 -10.57
N TYR A 82 2.90 3.94 -9.57
CA TYR A 82 3.58 4.10 -8.30
C TYR A 82 4.50 2.92 -8.05
N ARG A 83 5.63 3.18 -7.40
CA ARG A 83 6.56 2.15 -6.92
C ARG A 83 7.10 2.54 -5.55
N LEU A 84 7.69 1.59 -4.85
CA LEU A 84 8.42 1.88 -3.62
C LEU A 84 9.69 2.67 -3.90
N CYS A 85 9.99 3.63 -3.02
CA CYS A 85 11.28 4.30 -3.03
C CYS A 85 12.40 3.31 -2.67
N ALA A 86 13.58 3.48 -3.28
CA ALA A 86 14.76 2.74 -2.88
C ALA A 86 15.12 3.09 -1.43
N GLY A 87 15.09 2.10 -0.53
CA GLY A 87 15.33 2.31 0.90
C GLY A 87 14.11 2.77 1.71
N ALA A 88 12.89 2.59 1.18
CA ALA A 88 11.67 2.81 1.97
C ALA A 88 11.65 1.90 3.20
N ASP A 89 11.98 2.47 4.36
CA ASP A 89 11.93 1.78 5.63
C ASP A 89 10.50 1.79 6.18
N LEU A 90 9.93 0.59 6.34
CA LEU A 90 8.61 0.39 6.92
C LEU A 90 8.59 0.64 8.44
N SER A 91 9.76 0.80 9.07
CA SER A 91 9.87 1.13 10.50
C SER A 91 9.20 2.47 10.84
N ALA A 92 9.04 3.36 9.86
CA ALA A 92 8.34 4.64 10.00
C ALA A 92 6.82 4.51 10.24
N PHE A 93 6.25 3.30 10.13
CA PHE A 93 4.84 3.02 10.41
C PHE A 93 4.61 2.35 11.78
N SER A 94 5.66 2.01 12.52
CA SER A 94 5.58 1.32 13.82
C SER A 94 5.50 2.24 15.05
N VAL A 95 5.24 3.53 14.88
CA VAL A 95 5.03 4.48 16.00
C VAL A 95 3.78 5.29 15.65
N SER A 96 2.65 5.18 16.37
CA SER A 96 2.49 5.37 17.81
C SER A 96 1.28 4.59 18.34
N ASN A 97 1.43 3.95 19.49
CA ASN A 97 0.35 3.77 20.46
C ASN A 97 0.86 4.26 21.81
#